data_AF-A0A0A9GW44-F1
#
_entry.id   AF-A0A0A9GW44-F1
#
_cell.length_a   1.000
_cell.length_b   1.000
_cell.length_c   1.000
_cell.angle_alpha   90.00
_cell.angle_beta   90.00
_cell.angle_gamma   90.00
#
_symmetry.space_group_name_H-M   'P 1'
#
loop_
_entity.id
_entity.type
_entity.pdbx_description
1 polymer ?
#
loop_
_entity_poly.entity_id
_entity_poly.type
_entity_poly.pdbx_seq_one_letter_code
_entity_poly.pdbx_strand_id
1 'polypeptide(L)' 'MHRLVGNRWELIAGRIPGRTAEEVEMFWSRKHQEK' A
#
# COMPACT_ATOMS: atom_id res chain seq x y z
N MET A 1 6.05 -4.13 4.30
CA MET A 1 6.68 -3.90 2.97
C MET A 1 6.96 -2.44 2.68
N HIS A 2 6.06 -1.50 2.98
CA HIS A 2 6.30 -0.05 2.77
C HIS A 2 7.66 0.45 3.31
N ARG A 3 8.09 -0.01 4.50
CA ARG A 3 9.42 0.32 5.05
C ARG A 3 10.62 -0.13 4.18
N LEU A 4 10.47 -1.14 3.34
CA LEU A 4 11.54 -1.71 2.52
C LEU A 4 11.55 -1.18 1.09
N VAL A 5 10.38 -0.91 0.52
CA VAL A 5 10.24 -0.53 -0.91
C VAL A 5 9.56 0.83 -1.12
N GLY A 6 9.20 1.54 -0.05
CA GLY A 6 8.51 2.82 -0.10
C GLY A 6 7.11 2.72 -0.73
N ASN A 7 6.75 3.73 -1.51
CA ASN A 7 5.44 3.88 -2.17
C ASN A 7 5.31 3.03 -3.45
N ARG A 8 6.06 1.92 -3.56
CA ARG A 8 5.94 0.99 -4.69
C ARG A 8 4.75 0.06 -4.47
N TRP A 9 3.55 0.61 -4.59
CA TRP A 9 2.30 -0.07 -4.25
C TRP A 9 2.04 -1.30 -5.11
N GLU A 10 2.36 -1.28 -6.40
CA GLU A 10 2.23 -2.44 -7.29
C GLU A 10 3.03 -3.66 -6.80
N LEU A 11 4.24 -3.44 -6.30
CA LEU A 11 5.10 -4.51 -5.78
C LEU A 11 4.54 -5.08 -4.48
N ILE A 12 3.92 -4.23 -3.66
CA ILE A 12 3.28 -4.63 -2.40
C ILE A 12 1.97 -5.37 -2.69
N ALA A 13 1.13 -4.87 -3.60
CA ALA A 13 -0.13 -5.45 -4.00
C ALA A 13 0.06 -6.81 -4.70
N GLY A 14 1.10 -6.95 -5.53
CA GLY A 14 1.46 -8.24 -6.15
C GLY A 14 1.80 -9.35 -5.14
N ARG A 15 2.02 -9.02 -3.85
CA ARG A 15 2.23 -9.98 -2.75
C ARG A 15 0.96 -10.26 -1.94
N ILE A 16 -0.16 -9.57 -2.22
CA ILE A 16 -1.42 -9.69 -1.49
C ILE A 16 -2.51 -10.13 -2.48
N PRO A 17 -2.91 -11.42 -2.46
CA PRO A 17 -3.94 -11.92 -3.36
C PRO A 17 -5.24 -11.13 -3.25
N GLY A 18 -5.80 -10.74 -4.39
CA GLY A 18 -7.07 -10.02 -4.47
C GLY A 18 -7.00 -8.55 -4.03
N ARG A 19 -5.79 -7.95 -3.97
CA ARG A 19 -5.64 -6.50 -3.74
C ARG A 19 -4.97 -5.78 -4.89
N THR A 20 -5.45 -4.58 -5.18
CA THR A 20 -4.84 -3.68 -6.16
C THR A 20 -3.85 -2.72 -5.52
N ALA A 21 -3.00 -2.12 -6.35
CA ALA A 21 -2.07 -1.08 -5.92
C ALA A 21 -2.82 0.12 -5.32
N GLU A 22 -3.93 0.56 -5.93
CA GLU A 22 -4.72 1.68 -5.41
C GLU A 22 -5.34 1.38 -4.04
N GLU A 23 -5.82 0.16 -3.81
CA GLU A 23 -6.38 -0.22 -2.51
C GLU A 23 -5.34 -0.18 -1.40
N VAL A 24 -4.12 -0.64 -1.70
CA VAL A 24 -2.99 -0.61 -0.76
C VAL A 24 -2.56 0.82 -0.49
N GLU A 25 -2.44 1.66 -1.52
CA GLU A 25 -2.12 3.08 -1.38
C GLU A 25 -3.17 3.80 -0.52
N MET A 26 -4.45 3.62 -0.82
CA MET A 26 -5.55 4.24 -0.09
C MET A 26 -5.55 3.82 1.38
N PHE A 27 -5.30 2.54 1.68
CA PHE A 27 -5.17 2.06 3.05
C PHE A 27 -4.05 2.79 3.81
N TRP A 28 -2.88 2.92 3.19
CA TRP A 28 -1.75 3.62 3.80
C TRP A 28 -2.03 5.11 3.97
N SER A 29 -2.56 5.78 2.96
CA SER A 29 -2.93 7.20 3.04
C SER A 29 -3.95 7.47 4.15
N ARG A 30 -5.02 6.66 4.24
CA ARG A 30 -6.01 6.78 5.34
C ARG A 30 -5.36 6.60 6.71
N LYS A 31 -4.51 5.58 6.88
CA LYS A 31 -3.81 5.32 8.15
C LYS A 31 -2.86 6.46 8.57
N HIS A 32 -2.35 7.26 7.63
CA HIS A 32 -1.40 8.35 7.91
C HIS A 32 -2.05 9.73 7.92
N GLN A 33 -3.32 9.86 7.51
CA GLN A 33 -4.08 11.10 7.55
C GLN A 33 -4.88 11.30 8.86
N GLU A 34 -4.91 10.32 9.77
CA GLU A 34 -5.45 10.50 11.13
C GLU A 34 -4.47 11.24 12.07
N LYS A 35 -3.94 12.39 11.63
CA LYS A 35 -3.17 13.30 12.47
C LYS A 35 -3.96 14.57 12.76
#